data_AF-A0A8B7NLK7-F1
#
_entry.id   AF-A0A8B7NLK7-F1
#
_cell.length_a   1.000
_cell.length_b   1.000
_cell.length_c   1.000
_cell.angle_alpha   90.00
_cell.angle_beta   90.00
_cell.angle_gamma   90.00
#
_symmetry.space_group_name_H-M   'P 1'
#
loop_
_entity.id
_entity.type
_entity.pdbx_description
1 polymer ?
#
loop_
_entity_poly.entity_id
_entity_poly.type
_entity_poly.pdbx_seq_one_letter_code
_entity_poly.pdbx_strand_id
1 'polypeptide(L)'
;MSMLGVYLLNYSAWYDGSSVIEQDSDSDKLLDKISIQDLNSEKTRSDDPILIDIIRKRFLTPASTEPYALSEHTVQSEGQTKIVDEFFKQKTHGVFVECGAYDGEFLSNTLFLERFRAWTGLLIEPEPDNFEALKKRHRKAIISNACLSSKPHPSEAIMRQENFMSETQDAENLIHDHVSGHDNYKIVQCFPFYSILLAANITTIDYFSLDVEGQEFNVLKTIPWHRVDIKVISVEYKHVKEGKMGVNSFMEDVGYHAYGEVSDVSGAFIDTVYVRQDLLSR
;
A
#
# COMPACT_ATOMS: atom_id res chain seq x y z
N MET A 1 -27.99 -32.66 -11.47
CA MET A 1 -28.64 -31.41 -11.93
C MET A 1 -28.96 -30.55 -10.72
N SER A 2 -28.15 -29.53 -10.45
CA SER A 2 -28.61 -28.21 -10.01
C SER A 2 -27.43 -27.26 -10.15
N MET A 3 -27.58 -26.29 -11.05
CA MET A 3 -26.57 -25.29 -11.41
C MET A 3 -26.32 -24.35 -10.22
N LEU A 4 -25.06 -24.20 -9.82
CA LEU A 4 -24.59 -22.99 -9.14
C LEU A 4 -24.27 -21.98 -10.23
N GLY A 5 -25.15 -21.00 -10.40
CA GLY A 5 -24.97 -19.88 -11.33
C GLY A 5 -23.84 -18.99 -10.85
N VAL A 6 -22.78 -18.91 -11.64
CA VAL A 6 -21.71 -17.93 -11.47
C VAL A 6 -22.26 -16.58 -11.96
N TYR A 7 -22.55 -15.66 -11.05
CA TYR A 7 -22.81 -14.26 -11.41
C TYR A 7 -21.46 -13.60 -11.72
N LEU A 8 -21.10 -13.56 -13.01
CA LEU A 8 -20.02 -12.71 -13.50
C LEU A 8 -20.54 -11.27 -13.55
N LEU A 9 -20.05 -10.41 -12.66
CA LEU A 9 -20.29 -8.97 -12.73
C LEU A 9 -19.37 -8.38 -13.80
N ASN A 10 -19.95 -7.97 -14.92
CA ASN A 10 -19.28 -7.16 -15.94
C ASN A 10 -19.20 -5.72 -15.45
N TYR A 11 -18.02 -5.26 -15.06
CA TYR A 11 -17.73 -3.84 -14.84
C TYR A 11 -16.82 -3.32 -15.94
N SER A 12 -17.41 -2.72 -16.98
CA SER A 12 -16.68 -1.89 -17.93
C SER A 12 -17.38 -0.53 -18.02
N ALA A 13 -16.57 0.52 -17.86
CA ALA A 13 -16.85 1.95 -18.01
C ALA A 13 -17.48 2.66 -16.81
N TRP A 14 -16.66 3.44 -16.08
CA TRP A 14 -17.15 4.67 -15.43
C TRP A 14 -16.05 5.75 -15.39
N TYR A 15 -16.24 6.76 -16.25
CA TYR A 15 -15.85 8.16 -16.04
C TYR A 15 -16.95 9.02 -16.69
N ASP A 16 -17.98 9.36 -15.92
CA ASP A 16 -18.74 10.60 -16.04
C ASP A 16 -19.43 10.85 -14.70
N GLY A 17 -19.19 12.03 -14.13
CA GLY A 17 -19.68 12.42 -12.82
C GLY A 17 -21.14 12.80 -12.90
N SER A 18 -22.05 11.84 -12.78
CA SER A 18 -23.45 12.05 -12.33
C SER A 18 -24.28 10.77 -12.40
N SER A 19 -23.89 9.73 -11.65
CA SER A 19 -24.83 8.67 -11.27
C SER A 19 -24.30 7.89 -10.08
N VAL A 20 -24.89 8.08 -8.91
CA VAL A 20 -24.80 7.12 -7.80
C VAL A 20 -25.51 5.86 -8.28
N ILE A 21 -24.76 4.82 -8.62
CA ILE A 21 -25.34 3.48 -8.78
C ILE A 21 -25.60 3.00 -7.35
N GLU A 22 -26.87 2.84 -6.99
CA GLU A 22 -27.24 2.09 -5.79
C GLU A 22 -26.62 0.68 -5.91
N GLN A 23 -25.60 0.42 -5.09
CA GLN A 23 -25.19 -0.96 -4.81
C GLN A 23 -26.41 -1.71 -4.26
N ASP A 24 -26.68 -2.91 -4.78
CA ASP A 24 -27.84 -3.70 -4.37
C ASP A 24 -27.77 -3.97 -2.86
N SER A 25 -28.73 -3.43 -2.11
CA SER A 25 -28.73 -3.45 -0.64
C SER A 25 -28.67 -4.86 -0.03
N ASP A 26 -29.03 -5.89 -0.80
CA ASP A 26 -28.93 -7.29 -0.36
C ASP A 26 -27.53 -7.87 -0.55
N SER A 27 -26.79 -7.42 -1.58
CA SER A 27 -25.37 -7.75 -1.75
C SER A 27 -24.52 -7.16 -0.63
N ASP A 28 -24.82 -5.93 -0.21
CA ASP A 28 -24.11 -5.26 0.88
C ASP A 28 -24.28 -5.97 2.22
N LYS A 29 -25.51 -6.39 2.55
CA LYS A 29 -25.81 -7.18 3.76
C LYS A 29 -25.13 -8.54 3.74
N LEU A 30 -24.91 -9.13 2.56
CA LEU A 30 -24.20 -10.39 2.43
C LEU A 30 -22.71 -10.18 2.71
N LEU A 31 -22.11 -9.13 2.12
CA LEU A 31 -20.73 -8.77 2.38
C LEU A 31 -20.51 -8.57 3.88
N ASP A 32 -21.40 -7.88 4.61
CA ASP A 32 -21.28 -7.63 6.05
C ASP A 32 -21.28 -8.90 6.93
N LYS A 33 -21.81 -10.02 6.43
CA LYS A 33 -21.84 -11.29 7.15
C LYS A 33 -20.57 -12.13 6.96
N ILE A 34 -19.77 -11.82 5.94
CA ILE A 34 -18.54 -12.57 5.67
C ILE A 34 -17.48 -12.16 6.69
N SER A 35 -17.00 -13.14 7.47
CA SER A 35 -15.86 -12.95 8.35
C SER A 35 -14.60 -12.81 7.51
N ILE A 36 -13.75 -11.84 7.83
CA ILE A 36 -12.47 -11.67 7.14
C ILE A 36 -11.53 -12.84 7.42
N GLN A 37 -11.65 -13.46 8.60
CA GLN A 37 -10.89 -14.65 8.98
C GLN A 37 -11.16 -15.83 8.03
N ASP A 38 -12.38 -15.96 7.51
CA ASP A 38 -12.72 -17.00 6.53
C ASP A 38 -11.96 -16.82 5.20
N LEU A 39 -11.49 -15.61 4.91
CA LEU A 39 -10.73 -15.28 3.70
C LEU A 39 -9.21 -15.36 3.88
N ASN A 40 -8.72 -15.46 5.12
CA ASN A 40 -7.30 -15.65 5.44
C ASN A 40 -6.88 -17.09 5.13
N SER A 41 -6.82 -17.43 3.85
CA SER A 41 -6.57 -18.77 3.35
C SER A 41 -5.69 -18.72 2.10
N GLU A 42 -4.76 -19.67 1.98
CA GLU A 42 -3.96 -19.89 0.77
C GLU A 42 -4.80 -20.12 -0.49
N LYS A 43 -6.08 -20.51 -0.32
CA LYS A 43 -7.01 -20.73 -1.43
C LYS A 43 -7.66 -19.44 -1.92
N THR A 44 -7.63 -18.38 -1.14
CA THR A 44 -8.21 -17.08 -1.50
C THR A 44 -7.27 -16.39 -2.48
N ARG A 45 -7.72 -16.24 -3.73
CA ARG A 45 -6.94 -15.56 -4.77
C ARG A 45 -6.87 -14.06 -4.50
N SER A 46 -5.76 -13.43 -4.87
CA SER A 46 -5.58 -11.98 -4.77
C SER A 46 -6.53 -11.17 -5.66
N ASP A 47 -7.12 -11.78 -6.69
CA ASP A 47 -8.13 -11.19 -7.56
C ASP A 47 -9.55 -11.72 -7.31
N ASP A 48 -9.81 -12.31 -6.14
CA ASP A 48 -11.15 -12.76 -5.76
C ASP A 48 -12.12 -11.57 -5.63
N PRO A 49 -13.26 -11.53 -6.37
CA PRO A 49 -14.19 -10.41 -6.32
C PRO A 49 -14.77 -10.13 -4.93
N ILE A 50 -15.04 -11.17 -4.13
CA ILE A 50 -15.58 -11.03 -2.77
C ILE A 50 -14.53 -10.37 -1.87
N LEU A 51 -13.28 -10.80 -1.99
CA LEU A 51 -12.17 -10.18 -1.27
C LEU A 51 -12.04 -8.69 -1.65
N ILE A 52 -12.03 -8.39 -2.95
CA ILE A 52 -11.91 -7.02 -3.46
C ILE A 52 -13.03 -6.14 -2.93
N ASP A 53 -14.27 -6.63 -2.92
CA ASP A 53 -15.43 -5.88 -2.41
C ASP A 53 -15.34 -5.66 -0.90
N ILE A 54 -14.85 -6.64 -0.15
CA ILE A 54 -14.62 -6.49 1.30
C ILE A 54 -13.53 -5.47 1.60
N ILE A 55 -12.40 -5.51 0.87
CA ILE A 55 -11.33 -4.51 1.01
C ILE A 55 -11.90 -3.12 0.73
N ARG A 56 -12.59 -2.96 -0.40
CA ARG A 56 -13.17 -1.68 -0.81
C ARG A 56 -14.16 -1.13 0.22
N LYS A 57 -15.02 -1.99 0.76
CA LYS A 57 -16.08 -1.59 1.69
C LYS A 57 -15.57 -1.31 3.10
N ARG A 58 -14.62 -2.13 3.59
CA ARG A 58 -14.25 -2.15 5.02
C ARG A 58 -12.87 -1.58 5.33
N PHE A 59 -11.98 -1.56 4.34
CA PHE A 59 -10.57 -1.21 4.55
C PHE A 59 -10.15 0.04 3.80
N LEU A 60 -10.89 0.50 2.78
CA LEU A 60 -10.63 1.76 2.10
C LEU A 60 -11.51 2.88 2.64
N THR A 61 -10.90 4.03 2.94
CA THR A 61 -11.60 5.30 3.17
C THR A 61 -11.33 6.24 1.99
N PRO A 62 -12.37 6.86 1.40
CA PRO A 62 -12.20 7.79 0.28
C PRO A 62 -11.33 9.01 0.64
N ALA A 63 -10.77 9.64 -0.39
CA ALA A 63 -10.03 10.89 -0.24
C ALA A 63 -10.87 11.98 0.45
N SER A 64 -10.26 12.72 1.37
CA SER A 64 -10.98 13.73 2.14
C SER A 64 -11.39 14.92 1.26
N THR A 65 -12.62 15.39 1.43
CA THR A 65 -13.09 16.65 0.83
C THR A 65 -12.75 17.88 1.68
N GLU A 66 -12.39 17.70 2.94
CA GLU A 66 -12.10 18.77 3.90
C GLU A 66 -10.76 19.47 3.62
N PRO A 67 -10.56 20.74 4.02
CA PRO A 67 -9.26 21.39 3.91
C PRO A 67 -8.14 20.59 4.60
N TYR A 68 -6.93 20.64 4.03
CA TYR A 68 -5.74 20.04 4.63
C TYR A 68 -5.57 20.48 6.08
N ALA A 69 -5.33 19.52 6.98
CA ALA A 69 -5.08 19.75 8.40
C ALA A 69 -3.64 19.35 8.75
N LEU A 70 -2.70 20.07 8.12
CA LEU A 70 -1.26 19.85 8.25
C LEU A 70 -0.66 20.75 9.32
N SER A 71 0.48 20.33 9.85
CA SER A 71 1.26 21.06 10.83
C SER A 71 1.94 22.28 10.19
N GLU A 72 2.22 23.33 10.97
CA GLU A 72 2.88 24.54 10.42
C GLU A 72 4.27 24.25 9.83
N HIS A 73 4.97 23.28 10.41
CA HIS A 73 6.31 22.87 10.02
C HIS A 73 6.30 21.40 9.61
N THR A 74 5.92 21.12 8.36
CA THR A 74 5.96 19.78 7.78
C THR A 74 7.41 19.35 7.54
N VAL A 75 7.84 18.27 8.19
CA VAL A 75 9.11 17.59 7.88
C VAL A 75 8.95 16.84 6.57
N GLN A 76 9.79 17.16 5.58
CA GLN A 76 9.71 16.61 4.23
C GLN A 76 10.38 15.23 4.14
N SER A 77 10.02 14.47 3.11
CA SER A 77 10.74 13.27 2.63
C SER A 77 12.26 13.46 2.61
N GLU A 78 12.99 12.40 2.94
CA GLU A 78 14.46 12.41 3.07
C GLU A 78 15.19 12.50 1.71
N GLY A 79 14.47 12.34 0.59
CA GLY A 79 15.01 12.59 -0.74
C GLY A 79 14.26 11.89 -1.87
N GLN A 80 13.45 10.88 -1.55
CA GLN A 80 12.68 10.09 -2.50
C GLN A 80 11.83 11.02 -3.38
N THR A 81 11.10 11.96 -2.75
CA THR A 81 10.23 12.90 -3.48
C THR A 81 11.01 13.72 -4.52
N LYS A 82 12.21 14.18 -4.17
CA LYS A 82 13.04 14.99 -5.06
C LYS A 82 13.47 14.19 -6.29
N ILE A 83 13.94 12.96 -6.09
CA ILE A 83 14.34 12.06 -7.18
C ILE A 83 13.16 11.82 -8.13
N VAL A 84 11.97 11.54 -7.58
CA VAL A 84 10.75 11.29 -8.35
C VAL A 84 10.31 12.53 -9.14
N ASP A 85 10.27 13.70 -8.50
CA ASP A 85 9.85 14.94 -9.14
C ASP A 85 10.79 15.36 -10.28
N GLU A 86 12.10 15.19 -10.09
CA GLU A 86 13.12 15.45 -11.11
C GLU A 86 13.03 14.44 -12.26
N PHE A 87 12.90 13.15 -11.97
CA PHE A 87 12.78 12.09 -12.97
C PHE A 87 11.57 12.33 -13.90
N PHE A 88 10.41 12.66 -13.31
CA PHE A 88 9.20 12.96 -14.08
C PHE A 88 9.16 14.37 -14.65
N LYS A 89 10.24 15.16 -14.57
CA LYS A 89 10.32 16.53 -15.07
C LYS A 89 9.17 17.39 -14.55
N GLN A 90 8.89 17.28 -13.25
CA GLN A 90 7.85 18.02 -12.55
C GLN A 90 6.43 17.75 -13.09
N LYS A 91 6.19 16.52 -13.55
CA LYS A 91 4.88 16.05 -14.02
C LYS A 91 3.79 16.41 -13.01
N THR A 92 2.65 16.85 -13.52
CA THR A 92 1.43 17.02 -12.73
C THR A 92 0.44 15.88 -12.99
N HIS A 93 -0.52 15.69 -12.08
CA HIS A 93 -1.59 14.70 -12.21
C HIS A 93 -1.04 13.26 -12.35
N GLY A 94 0.00 12.92 -11.58
CA GLY A 94 0.47 11.55 -11.46
C GLY A 94 -0.30 10.76 -10.41
N VAL A 95 -0.04 9.46 -10.37
CA VAL A 95 -0.64 8.54 -9.39
C VAL A 95 0.44 7.96 -8.49
N PHE A 96 0.27 8.06 -7.17
CA PHE A 96 1.17 7.43 -6.20
C PHE A 96 0.49 6.33 -5.38
N VAL A 97 1.33 5.45 -4.83
CA VAL A 97 0.98 4.59 -3.69
C VAL A 97 2.09 4.72 -2.65
N GLU A 98 1.75 4.93 -1.39
CA GLU A 98 2.70 4.96 -0.27
C GLU A 98 2.26 3.94 0.79
N CYS A 99 3.11 2.96 1.03
CA CYS A 99 2.95 1.96 2.08
C CYS A 99 3.95 2.29 3.20
N GLY A 100 3.47 2.32 4.44
CA GLY A 100 4.19 2.96 5.55
C GLY A 100 3.85 4.44 5.67
N ALA A 101 2.59 4.81 5.42
CA ALA A 101 2.20 6.22 5.35
C ALA A 101 2.20 6.95 6.70
N TYR A 102 2.35 6.22 7.81
CA TYR A 102 2.48 6.73 9.17
C TYR A 102 1.36 7.72 9.53
N ASP A 103 1.68 8.94 9.99
CA ASP A 103 0.70 9.97 10.33
C ASP A 103 0.21 10.77 9.10
N GLY A 104 0.66 10.41 7.90
CA GLY A 104 0.29 11.05 6.64
C GLY A 104 0.94 12.41 6.38
N GLU A 105 1.86 12.87 7.23
CA GLU A 105 2.55 14.15 7.07
C GLU A 105 4.06 14.05 7.28
N PHE A 106 4.49 13.53 8.43
CA PHE A 106 5.88 13.45 8.83
C PHE A 106 6.66 12.53 7.88
N LEU A 107 7.70 13.08 7.24
CA LEU A 107 8.55 12.37 6.27
C LEU A 107 7.80 11.77 5.07
N SER A 108 6.54 12.15 4.81
CA SER A 108 5.77 11.55 3.72
C SER A 108 6.44 11.76 2.36
N ASN A 109 6.57 10.65 1.63
CA ASN A 109 7.17 10.60 0.30
C ASN A 109 6.24 11.09 -0.81
N THR A 110 4.97 11.36 -0.50
CA THR A 110 3.95 11.72 -1.51
C THR A 110 3.23 13.02 -1.22
N LEU A 111 3.30 13.57 0.00
CA LEU A 111 2.57 14.79 0.37
C LEU A 111 2.93 15.99 -0.52
N PHE A 112 4.21 16.15 -0.88
CA PHE A 112 4.62 17.22 -1.78
C PHE A 112 4.06 17.03 -3.20
N LEU A 113 4.09 15.81 -3.74
CA LEU A 113 3.53 15.49 -5.05
C LEU A 113 2.02 15.73 -5.07
N GLU A 114 1.31 15.34 -4.01
CA GLU A 114 -0.11 15.60 -3.83
C GLU A 114 -0.43 17.11 -3.84
N ARG A 115 0.27 17.89 -3.00
CA ARG A 115 -0.03 19.32 -2.80
C ARG A 115 0.39 20.20 -3.96
N PHE A 116 1.56 19.94 -4.54
CA PHE A 116 2.21 20.88 -5.47
C PHE A 116 2.24 20.37 -6.91
N ARG A 117 2.03 19.06 -7.13
CA ARG A 117 1.93 18.47 -8.45
C ARG A 117 0.52 17.98 -8.79
N ALA A 118 -0.45 18.14 -7.88
CA ALA A 118 -1.82 17.64 -8.05
C ALA A 118 -1.86 16.13 -8.31
N TRP A 119 -0.93 15.37 -7.73
CA TRP A 119 -0.98 13.92 -7.78
C TRP A 119 -2.09 13.42 -6.86
N THR A 120 -2.67 12.28 -7.21
CA THR A 120 -3.62 11.54 -6.37
C THR A 120 -3.06 10.15 -6.10
N GLY A 121 -3.66 9.42 -5.17
CA GLY A 121 -3.11 8.11 -4.86
C GLY A 121 -3.77 7.39 -3.71
N LEU A 122 -3.00 6.46 -3.16
CA LEU A 122 -3.37 5.57 -2.07
C LEU A 122 -2.29 5.60 -0.98
N LEU A 123 -2.71 5.77 0.27
CA LEU A 123 -1.86 5.68 1.47
C LEU A 123 -2.26 4.43 2.26
N ILE A 124 -1.30 3.59 2.63
CA ILE A 124 -1.55 2.35 3.37
C ILE A 124 -0.79 2.42 4.70
N GLU A 125 -1.53 2.32 5.80
CA GLU A 125 -1.00 2.36 7.16
C GLU A 125 -1.74 1.34 8.05
N PRO A 126 -1.08 0.23 8.46
CA PRO A 126 -1.71 -0.80 9.28
C PRO A 126 -1.87 -0.42 10.75
N GLU A 127 -1.00 0.44 11.30
CA GLU A 127 -0.98 0.78 12.71
C GLU A 127 -2.20 1.65 13.07
N PRO A 128 -3.11 1.19 13.96
CA PRO A 128 -4.37 1.89 14.20
C PRO A 128 -4.22 3.34 14.68
N ASP A 129 -3.27 3.63 15.57
CA ASP A 129 -3.06 4.98 16.12
C ASP A 129 -2.48 5.92 15.05
N ASN A 130 -1.53 5.43 14.24
CA ASN A 130 -0.99 6.15 13.08
C ASN A 130 -2.08 6.39 12.04
N PHE A 131 -2.91 5.38 11.74
CA PHE A 131 -4.02 5.50 10.80
C PHE A 131 -5.06 6.53 11.26
N GLU A 132 -5.36 6.59 12.57
CA GLU A 132 -6.21 7.64 13.14
C GLU A 132 -5.57 9.04 13.02
N ALA A 133 -4.25 9.15 13.15
CA ALA A 133 -3.53 10.40 12.91
C ALA A 133 -3.56 10.80 11.42
N LEU A 134 -3.34 9.84 10.52
CA LEU A 134 -3.39 10.01 9.07
C LEU A 134 -4.74 10.51 8.58
N LYS A 135 -5.84 9.97 9.11
CA LYS A 135 -7.21 10.48 8.83
C LYS A 135 -7.35 11.96 9.14
N LYS A 136 -6.78 12.42 10.25
CA LYS A 136 -6.88 13.82 10.71
C LYS A 136 -6.12 14.79 9.83
N ARG A 137 -5.22 14.35 8.95
CA ARG A 137 -4.49 15.22 8.00
C ARG A 137 -5.32 15.66 6.80
N HIS A 138 -6.46 14.99 6.56
CA HIS A 138 -7.35 15.26 5.42
C HIS A 138 -6.63 15.20 4.07
N ARG A 139 -5.77 14.18 3.90
CA ARG A 139 -5.09 13.90 2.63
C ARG A 139 -6.09 13.74 1.48
N LYS A 140 -5.67 14.14 0.27
CA LYS A 140 -6.44 14.03 -0.98
C LYS A 140 -6.18 12.71 -1.70
N ALA A 141 -5.94 11.67 -0.93
CA ALA A 141 -5.66 10.32 -1.37
C ALA A 141 -6.62 9.34 -0.67
N ILE A 142 -6.90 8.21 -1.31
CA ILE A 142 -7.55 7.08 -0.63
C ILE A 142 -6.62 6.61 0.48
N ILE A 143 -7.18 6.21 1.62
CA ILE A 143 -6.38 5.67 2.72
C ILE A 143 -6.86 4.27 3.07
N SER A 144 -5.95 3.41 3.51
CA SER A 144 -6.24 2.02 3.85
C SER A 144 -5.64 1.62 5.19
N ASN A 145 -6.46 1.08 6.10
CA ASN A 145 -5.98 0.52 7.37
C ASN A 145 -5.74 -0.98 7.25
N ALA A 146 -4.71 -1.35 6.48
CA ALA A 146 -4.32 -2.73 6.27
C ALA A 146 -2.81 -2.82 6.08
N CYS A 147 -2.21 -3.97 6.37
CA CYS A 147 -0.83 -4.25 6.00
C CYS A 147 -0.76 -4.87 4.60
N LEU A 148 0.45 -4.87 4.02
CA LEU A 148 0.71 -5.68 2.85
C LEU A 148 1.05 -7.11 3.27
N SER A 149 0.40 -8.09 2.65
CA SER A 149 0.72 -9.49 2.91
C SER A 149 2.06 -9.84 2.28
N SER A 150 2.89 -10.55 3.05
CA SER A 150 4.09 -11.25 2.58
C SER A 150 3.77 -12.45 1.68
N LYS A 151 2.47 -12.78 1.54
CA LYS A 151 1.93 -13.96 0.84
C LYS A 151 1.00 -13.53 -0.31
N PRO A 152 0.77 -14.39 -1.33
CA PRO A 152 -0.11 -14.07 -2.45
C PRO A 152 -1.62 -14.15 -2.10
N HIS A 153 -1.97 -14.25 -0.82
CA HIS A 153 -3.34 -14.35 -0.30
C HIS A 153 -3.49 -13.51 0.98
N PRO A 154 -4.72 -13.18 1.43
CA PRO A 154 -4.96 -12.50 2.70
C PRO A 154 -4.40 -13.28 3.89
N SER A 155 -3.95 -12.55 4.91
CA SER A 155 -3.36 -13.09 6.13
C SER A 155 -3.49 -12.10 7.29
N GLU A 156 -3.14 -12.53 8.50
CA GLU A 156 -2.92 -11.65 9.64
C GLU A 156 -1.43 -11.61 9.98
N ALA A 157 -0.96 -10.44 10.40
CA ALA A 157 0.39 -10.26 10.94
C ALA A 157 0.31 -9.75 12.38
N ILE A 158 1.31 -10.10 13.17
CA ILE A 158 1.54 -9.50 14.47
C ILE A 158 2.52 -8.35 14.26
N MET A 159 2.07 -7.18 14.68
CA MET A 159 2.85 -5.96 14.66
C MET A 159 3.30 -5.65 16.08
N ARG A 160 4.61 -5.47 16.25
CA ARG A 160 5.21 -5.13 17.53
C ARG A 160 5.50 -3.63 17.57
N GLN A 161 4.88 -2.94 18.52
CA GLN A 161 5.10 -1.52 18.73
C GLN A 161 6.36 -1.33 19.59
N GLU A 162 7.45 -0.87 18.98
CA GLU A 162 8.65 -0.39 19.68
C GLU A 162 8.93 1.05 19.27
N ASN A 163 8.40 2.02 20.04
CA ASN A 163 8.53 3.46 19.75
C ASN A 163 7.99 3.83 18.34
N PHE A 164 8.63 4.79 17.67
CA PHE A 164 8.26 5.32 16.34
C PHE A 164 8.44 4.32 15.18
N MET A 165 8.72 3.05 15.46
CA MET A 165 8.96 2.01 14.46
C MET A 165 8.12 0.77 14.77
N SER A 166 7.68 0.10 13.72
CA SER A 166 6.74 -1.01 13.82
C SER A 166 7.27 -2.22 13.07
N GLU A 167 7.79 -3.22 13.78
CA GLU A 167 8.20 -4.48 13.14
C GLU A 167 6.98 -5.38 12.89
N THR A 168 6.85 -5.91 11.67
CA THR A 168 5.75 -6.84 11.31
C THR A 168 6.27 -8.26 11.09
N GLN A 169 5.63 -9.23 11.75
CA GLN A 169 5.93 -10.66 11.62
C GLN A 169 4.66 -11.48 11.37
N ASP A 170 4.76 -12.56 10.59
CA ASP A 170 3.63 -13.46 10.31
C ASP A 170 3.07 -14.08 11.61
N ALA A 171 1.74 -14.09 11.76
CA ALA A 171 1.09 -14.55 13.00
C ALA A 171 1.17 -16.07 13.24
N GLU A 172 1.46 -16.88 12.22
CA GLU A 172 1.29 -18.34 12.25
C GLU A 172 2.13 -19.08 13.30
N ASN A 173 3.18 -18.46 13.86
CA ASN A 173 4.08 -19.09 14.83
C ASN A 173 4.14 -18.42 16.21
N LEU A 174 3.41 -17.32 16.45
CA LEU A 174 3.64 -16.44 17.62
C LEU A 174 2.46 -16.39 18.60
N ILE A 175 1.30 -16.95 18.23
CA ILE A 175 0.06 -16.89 19.02
C ILE A 175 0.21 -17.65 20.35
N HIS A 176 1.12 -18.62 20.44
CA HIS A 176 1.29 -19.43 21.66
C HIS A 176 2.24 -18.86 22.72
N ASP A 177 3.24 -18.05 22.36
CA ASP A 177 4.31 -17.64 23.30
C ASP A 177 4.34 -16.14 23.65
N HIS A 178 3.71 -15.25 22.87
CA HIS A 178 3.83 -13.79 23.08
C HIS A 178 2.54 -13.04 23.41
N VAL A 179 1.38 -13.67 23.28
CA VAL A 179 0.07 -13.04 23.62
C VAL A 179 -0.20 -13.05 25.14
N SER A 180 0.68 -13.70 25.91
CA SER A 180 0.60 -13.75 27.37
C SER A 180 1.42 -12.62 28.03
N GLY A 181 0.99 -11.36 27.86
CA GLY A 181 1.28 -10.32 28.88
C GLY A 181 2.18 -9.12 28.52
N HIS A 182 2.33 -8.73 27.26
CA HIS A 182 2.96 -7.44 26.89
C HIS A 182 2.03 -6.58 26.01
N ASP A 183 1.77 -5.33 26.45
CA ASP A 183 0.79 -4.38 25.89
C ASP A 183 1.11 -3.83 24.48
N ASN A 184 2.16 -4.33 23.81
CA ASN A 184 2.72 -3.72 22.59
C ASN A 184 2.49 -4.51 21.30
N TYR A 185 1.68 -5.57 21.31
CA TYR A 185 1.41 -6.37 20.11
C TYR A 185 0.00 -6.12 19.59
N LYS A 186 -0.12 -5.78 18.31
CA LYS A 186 -1.41 -5.61 17.61
C LYS A 186 -1.49 -6.61 16.45
N ILE A 187 -2.61 -7.31 16.34
CA ILE A 187 -2.90 -8.14 15.16
C ILE A 187 -3.50 -7.21 14.10
N VAL A 188 -2.91 -7.22 12.90
CA VAL A 188 -3.34 -6.41 11.77
C VAL A 188 -3.68 -7.31 10.59
N GLN A 189 -4.74 -6.93 9.86
CA GLN A 189 -5.16 -7.63 8.67
C GLN A 189 -4.30 -7.20 7.48
N CYS A 190 -3.72 -8.18 6.78
CA CYS A 190 -2.90 -7.95 5.60
C CYS A 190 -3.60 -8.45 4.33
N PHE A 191 -3.37 -7.73 3.23
CA PHE A 191 -3.85 -8.12 1.91
C PHE A 191 -2.70 -8.13 0.90
N PRO A 192 -2.73 -9.01 -0.12
CA PRO A 192 -1.83 -8.88 -1.25
C PRO A 192 -1.93 -7.48 -1.84
N PHE A 193 -0.80 -6.87 -2.16
CA PHE A 193 -0.76 -5.51 -2.72
C PHE A 193 -1.72 -5.36 -3.91
N TYR A 194 -1.73 -6.36 -4.80
CA TYR A 194 -2.62 -6.40 -5.95
C TYR A 194 -4.12 -6.34 -5.60
N SER A 195 -4.55 -6.98 -4.52
CA SER A 195 -5.95 -6.96 -4.05
C SER A 195 -6.36 -5.54 -3.64
N ILE A 196 -5.49 -4.83 -2.93
CA ILE A 196 -5.73 -3.44 -2.52
C ILE A 196 -5.79 -2.53 -3.76
N LEU A 197 -4.88 -2.71 -4.71
CA LEU A 197 -4.89 -1.96 -5.98
C LEU A 197 -6.19 -2.16 -6.77
N LEU A 198 -6.70 -3.40 -6.85
CA LEU A 198 -7.98 -3.68 -7.50
C LEU A 198 -9.17 -3.07 -6.74
N ALA A 199 -9.15 -3.11 -5.41
CA ALA A 199 -10.17 -2.48 -4.58
C ALA A 199 -10.21 -0.95 -4.77
N ALA A 200 -9.03 -0.32 -4.85
CA ALA A 200 -8.87 1.12 -5.07
C ALA A 200 -9.02 1.54 -6.55
N ASN A 201 -9.04 0.58 -7.49
CA ASN A 201 -9.01 0.82 -8.94
C ASN A 201 -7.75 1.59 -9.40
N ILE A 202 -6.57 1.21 -8.86
CA ILE A 202 -5.27 1.86 -9.12
C ILE A 202 -4.26 0.79 -9.57
N THR A 203 -4.25 0.41 -10.84
CA THR A 203 -3.27 -0.55 -11.38
C THR A 203 -2.15 0.10 -12.20
N THR A 204 -2.25 1.42 -12.44
CA THR A 204 -1.21 2.22 -13.10
C THR A 204 -0.70 3.28 -12.13
N ILE A 205 0.57 3.20 -11.77
CA ILE A 205 1.20 3.93 -10.68
C ILE A 205 2.45 4.61 -11.23
N ASP A 206 2.52 5.93 -11.10
CA ASP A 206 3.73 6.67 -11.45
C ASP A 206 4.81 6.50 -10.38
N TYR A 207 4.44 6.50 -9.10
CA TYR A 207 5.37 6.33 -7.99
C TYR A 207 4.83 5.41 -6.90
N PHE A 208 5.57 4.36 -6.56
CA PHE A 208 5.29 3.47 -5.44
C PHE A 208 6.38 3.60 -4.38
N SER A 209 6.03 4.12 -3.20
CA SER A 209 6.90 4.14 -2.03
C SER A 209 6.60 2.93 -1.16
N LEU A 210 7.58 2.05 -0.97
CA LEU A 210 7.45 0.80 -0.22
C LEU A 210 8.39 0.83 0.99
N ASP A 211 7.80 1.09 2.15
CA ASP A 211 8.44 1.09 3.46
C ASP A 211 7.49 0.37 4.43
N VAL A 212 7.72 -0.92 4.68
CA VAL A 212 6.83 -1.77 5.48
C VAL A 212 7.62 -2.52 6.55
N GLU A 213 8.71 -1.90 6.99
CA GLU A 213 9.50 -2.27 8.16
C GLU A 213 9.99 -3.74 8.08
N GLY A 214 10.58 -4.10 6.94
CA GLY A 214 11.30 -5.37 6.74
C GLY A 214 10.59 -6.42 5.89
N GLN A 215 9.34 -6.18 5.49
CA GLN A 215 8.58 -7.08 4.61
C GLN A 215 8.65 -6.73 3.12
N GLU A 216 9.42 -5.71 2.74
CA GLU A 216 9.48 -5.15 1.39
C GLU A 216 9.79 -6.23 0.36
N PHE A 217 10.84 -7.03 0.61
CA PHE A 217 11.25 -8.09 -0.32
C PHE A 217 10.18 -9.18 -0.46
N ASN A 218 9.47 -9.52 0.62
CA ASN A 218 8.39 -10.49 0.56
C ASN A 218 7.20 -9.97 -0.23
N VAL A 219 6.80 -8.72 0.02
CA VAL A 219 5.75 -8.04 -0.75
C VAL A 219 6.10 -8.01 -2.23
N LEU A 220 7.31 -7.58 -2.61
CA LEU A 220 7.76 -7.48 -4.00
C LEU A 220 7.63 -8.82 -4.76
N LYS A 221 7.92 -9.95 -4.11
CA LYS A 221 7.75 -11.29 -4.67
C LYS A 221 6.29 -11.67 -4.95
N THR A 222 5.32 -11.04 -4.30
CA THR A 222 3.88 -11.33 -4.50
C THR A 222 3.25 -10.52 -5.64
N ILE A 223 3.92 -9.46 -6.11
CA ILE A 223 3.35 -8.56 -7.12
C ILE A 223 3.24 -9.29 -8.47
N PRO A 224 2.04 -9.36 -9.08
CA PRO A 224 1.89 -9.89 -10.42
C PRO A 224 2.32 -8.81 -11.44
N TRP A 225 3.63 -8.68 -11.67
CA TRP A 225 4.25 -7.61 -12.49
C TRP A 225 3.69 -7.46 -13.91
N HIS A 226 3.02 -8.49 -14.45
CA HIS A 226 2.34 -8.43 -15.75
C HIS A 226 0.93 -7.80 -15.70
N ARG A 227 0.41 -7.51 -14.50
CA ARG A 227 -0.93 -6.95 -14.25
C ARG A 227 -0.91 -5.59 -13.57
N VAL A 228 0.26 -5.12 -13.12
CA VAL A 228 0.43 -3.85 -12.44
C VAL A 228 1.50 -3.04 -13.16
N ASP A 229 1.16 -1.82 -13.56
CA ASP A 229 2.03 -0.89 -14.28
C ASP A 229 2.60 0.12 -13.28
N ILE A 230 3.80 -0.15 -12.77
CA ILE A 230 4.52 0.76 -11.84
C ILE A 230 5.73 1.35 -12.55
N LYS A 231 5.89 2.67 -12.53
CA LYS A 231 6.98 3.35 -13.26
C LYS A 231 8.23 3.55 -12.42
N VAL A 232 8.07 4.07 -11.20
CA VAL A 232 9.15 4.33 -10.25
C VAL A 232 8.79 3.74 -8.90
N ILE A 233 9.75 3.09 -8.25
CA ILE A 233 9.57 2.43 -6.95
C ILE A 233 10.68 2.86 -6.01
N SER A 234 10.37 3.40 -4.83
CA SER A 234 11.36 3.45 -3.73
C SER A 234 11.15 2.25 -2.84
N VAL A 235 12.25 1.60 -2.45
CA VAL A 235 12.20 0.45 -1.53
C VAL A 235 13.18 0.71 -0.39
N GLU A 236 12.67 0.76 0.84
CA GLU A 236 13.51 0.71 2.03
C GLU A 236 14.12 -0.70 2.16
N TYR A 237 15.43 -0.80 2.39
CA TYR A 237 16.10 -2.09 2.51
C TYR A 237 16.84 -2.27 3.85
N LYS A 238 16.72 -1.29 4.74
CA LYS A 238 17.43 -1.26 6.03
C LYS A 238 17.07 -2.47 6.90
N HIS A 239 15.79 -2.84 6.90
CA HIS A 239 15.26 -3.94 7.70
C HIS A 239 15.04 -5.25 6.91
N VAL A 240 15.38 -5.25 5.61
CA VAL A 240 15.25 -6.42 4.73
C VAL A 240 16.39 -7.41 4.98
N LYS A 241 16.04 -8.67 5.28
CA LYS A 241 17.01 -9.75 5.55
C LYS A 241 17.97 -10.00 4.38
N GLU A 242 17.47 -9.94 3.15
CA GLU A 242 18.26 -10.10 1.93
C GLU A 242 19.18 -8.90 1.66
N GLY A 243 18.94 -7.77 2.34
CA GLY A 243 19.65 -6.51 2.19
C GLY A 243 19.58 -5.94 0.78
N LYS A 244 20.31 -4.84 0.58
CA LYS A 244 20.36 -4.10 -0.70
C LYS A 244 20.64 -4.98 -1.91
N MET A 245 21.62 -5.88 -1.83
CA MET A 245 22.02 -6.70 -2.98
C MET A 245 20.90 -7.65 -3.42
N GLY A 246 20.17 -8.25 -2.47
CA GLY A 246 19.05 -9.13 -2.80
C GLY A 246 17.88 -8.37 -3.42
N VAL A 247 17.54 -7.20 -2.88
CA VAL A 247 16.51 -6.33 -3.45
C VAL A 247 16.91 -5.87 -4.86
N ASN A 248 18.15 -5.38 -5.05
CA ASN A 248 18.65 -4.96 -6.36
C ASN A 248 18.53 -6.09 -7.41
N SER A 249 19.01 -7.29 -7.08
CA SER A 249 18.96 -8.44 -7.99
C SER A 249 17.52 -8.76 -8.39
N PHE A 250 16.59 -8.77 -7.44
CA PHE A 250 15.19 -9.04 -7.73
C PHE A 250 14.57 -7.95 -8.62
N MET A 251 14.82 -6.68 -8.30
CA MET A 251 14.29 -5.55 -9.08
C MET A 251 14.81 -5.55 -10.53
N GLU A 252 16.08 -5.91 -10.73
CA GLU A 252 16.65 -6.14 -12.07
C GLU A 252 15.93 -7.27 -12.82
N ASP A 253 15.69 -8.41 -12.17
CA ASP A 253 14.99 -9.55 -12.75
C ASP A 253 13.55 -9.21 -13.19
N VAL A 254 12.88 -8.29 -12.48
CA VAL A 254 11.52 -7.83 -12.83
C VAL A 254 11.49 -6.59 -13.72
N GLY A 255 12.64 -6.19 -14.27
CA GLY A 255 12.73 -5.16 -15.32
C GLY A 255 12.87 -3.72 -14.82
N TYR A 256 13.43 -3.53 -13.64
CA TYR A 256 13.75 -2.22 -13.07
C TYR A 256 15.26 -2.03 -12.91
N HIS A 257 15.70 -0.78 -12.89
CA HIS A 257 17.09 -0.41 -12.68
C HIS A 257 17.21 0.54 -11.50
N ALA A 258 18.22 0.34 -10.66
CA ALA A 258 18.55 1.27 -9.60
C ALA A 258 18.94 2.64 -10.20
N TYR A 259 18.19 3.67 -9.86
CA TYR A 259 18.32 5.02 -10.43
C TYR A 259 18.96 6.01 -9.44
N GLY A 260 18.70 5.84 -8.15
CA GLY A 260 19.26 6.70 -7.11
C GLY A 260 19.15 6.07 -5.73
N GLU A 261 19.86 6.65 -4.77
CA GLU A 261 19.87 6.19 -3.38
C GLU A 261 19.53 7.36 -2.47
N VAL A 262 18.79 7.07 -1.41
CA VAL A 262 18.43 8.07 -0.38
C VAL A 262 19.07 7.65 0.93
N SER A 263 19.71 8.62 1.58
CA SER A 263 20.30 8.45 2.90
C SER A 263 19.45 9.10 3.97
N ASP A 264 19.40 8.46 5.13
CA ASP A 264 18.82 9.07 6.33
C ASP A 264 19.67 10.26 6.82
N VAL A 265 19.18 10.95 7.85
CA VAL A 265 19.89 12.07 8.50
C VAL A 265 21.27 11.72 9.06
N SER A 266 21.58 10.43 9.27
CA SER A 266 22.90 9.96 9.70
C SER A 266 23.87 9.71 8.54
N GLY A 267 23.36 9.79 7.30
CA GLY A 267 24.10 9.51 6.08
C GLY A 267 24.14 8.03 5.70
N ALA A 268 23.40 7.16 6.41
CA ALA A 268 23.25 5.77 6.03
C ALA A 268 22.23 5.67 4.89
N PHE A 269 22.60 5.02 3.78
CA PHE A 269 21.63 4.75 2.72
C PHE A 269 20.59 3.75 3.21
N ILE A 270 19.32 4.13 3.11
CA ILE A 270 18.18 3.36 3.61
C ILE A 270 17.25 2.93 2.47
N ASP A 271 17.14 3.73 1.41
CA ASP A 271 16.29 3.44 0.25
C ASP A 271 17.10 3.39 -1.04
N THR A 272 16.62 2.55 -1.97
CA THR A 272 16.97 2.64 -3.38
C THR A 272 15.72 3.01 -4.18
N VAL A 273 15.86 3.99 -5.07
CA VAL A 273 14.84 4.35 -6.06
C VAL A 273 15.13 3.60 -7.34
N TYR A 274 14.17 2.80 -7.80
CA TYR A 274 14.22 2.01 -9.02
C TYR A 274 13.30 2.61 -10.08
N VAL A 275 13.75 2.59 -11.33
CA VAL A 275 12.98 3.05 -12.50
C VAL A 275 12.79 1.88 -13.46
N ARG A 276 11.59 1.73 -14.01
CA ARG A 276 11.34 0.69 -15.01
C ARG A 276 12.19 0.90 -16.27
N GLN A 277 12.81 -0.16 -16.76
CA GLN A 277 13.86 -0.10 -17.77
C GLN A 277 13.45 0.62 -19.08
N ASP A 278 12.20 0.47 -19.51
CA ASP A 278 11.66 1.09 -20.74
C ASP A 278 11.53 2.62 -20.66
N LEU A 279 11.62 3.20 -19.46
CA LEU A 279 11.54 4.64 -19.24
C LEU A 279 12.90 5.34 -19.30
N LEU A 280 14.01 4.60 -19.13
CA LEU A 280 15.37 5.15 -19.15
C LEU A 280 15.92 5.40 -20.57
N SER A 281 15.24 4.90 -21.59
CA SER A 281 15.67 4.94 -22.99
C SER A 281 14.97 6.02 -23.83
N ARG A 282 14.31 7.00 -23.18
CA ARG A 282 13.52 8.04 -23.84
C ARG A 282 14.04 9.45 -23.62
#